data_AF-A0AAC9RH93-F1
#
_entry.id   AF-A0AAC9RH93-F1
#
_cell.length_a   1.000
_cell.length_b   1.000
_cell.length_c   1.000
_cell.angle_alpha   90.00
_cell.angle_beta   90.00
_cell.angle_gamma   90.00
#
_symmetry.space_group_name_H-M   'P 1'
#
loop_
_entity.id
_entity.type
_entity.pdbx_description
1 polymer ?
#
loop_
_entity_poly.entity_id
_entity_poly.type
_entity_poly.pdbx_seq_one_letter_code
_entity_poly.pdbx_strand_id
1 'polypeptide(L)'
;MEKYVVKNGKKLRYGYTTGSCATAAAKAAAQMLLEGRDIETISISTPKGWDLTLTVLERKRDGEDVCCGVKKDGGDDPDATNGLIICSRVQWREDNKINIDGGIGVGRVTKKGLPISVGKAAINPVPLQMIEKEVRQVIGENRGVDVEIFIPKGEEIAVKTFNPRLGIIGGISILGTSGIVEPMSEEAWKESLALEISVAKEEGLEKLIFVPGNYGRDLIKNNYNFDEKYVIKTSNFIGFMLDQALHHKIKKLLLVGHIGKLIKVAGGIFHTHSKIADGRREILAAYLGVLGASPLEIKRVLESNTTEEAVTLIQEMKKEEIFSLLVEKITEKALERTFEEIEIGTIIFSMEHGVLATCQEGKKLLEEFKR
;
A
#
# COMPACT_ATOMS: atom_id res chain seq x y z
N MET A 1 -17.90 -21.40 1.13
CA MET A 1 -17.19 -22.08 0.02
C MET A 1 -15.73 -21.67 0.07
N GLU A 2 -14.81 -22.62 0.23
CA GLU A 2 -13.37 -22.32 0.17
C GLU A 2 -12.96 -22.05 -1.27
N LYS A 3 -12.48 -20.83 -1.54
CA LYS A 3 -12.00 -20.40 -2.85
C LYS A 3 -10.49 -20.24 -2.81
N TYR A 4 -9.83 -20.45 -3.95
CA TYR A 4 -8.36 -20.43 -4.06
C TYR A 4 -7.89 -19.73 -5.33
N VAL A 5 -6.67 -19.21 -5.28
CA VAL A 5 -5.91 -18.68 -6.41
C VAL A 5 -4.54 -19.33 -6.48
N VAL A 6 -3.99 -19.51 -7.67
CA VAL A 6 -2.62 -20.01 -7.82
C VAL A 6 -1.67 -18.83 -8.00
N LYS A 7 -0.72 -18.65 -7.08
CA LYS A 7 0.35 -17.65 -7.19
C LYS A 7 1.70 -18.28 -6.89
N ASN A 8 2.69 -17.98 -7.72
CA ASN A 8 4.05 -18.54 -7.60
C ASN A 8 4.08 -20.08 -7.49
N GLY A 9 3.20 -20.77 -8.23
CA GLY A 9 3.08 -22.23 -8.19
C GLY A 9 2.43 -22.80 -6.92
N LYS A 10 1.94 -21.96 -6.00
CA LYS A 10 1.24 -22.37 -4.78
C LYS A 10 -0.25 -22.06 -4.89
N LYS A 11 -1.08 -23.01 -4.44
CA LYS A 11 -2.53 -22.81 -4.27
C LYS A 11 -2.74 -22.08 -2.93
N LEU A 12 -3.23 -20.85 -2.99
CA LEU A 12 -3.45 -19.97 -1.85
C LEU A 12 -4.94 -19.71 -1.66
N ARG A 13 -5.41 -19.75 -0.41
CA ARG A 13 -6.81 -19.56 -0.03
C ARG A 13 -7.15 -18.08 0.11
N TYR A 14 -8.32 -17.71 -0.41
CA TYR A 14 -8.89 -16.37 -0.17
C TYR A 14 -9.35 -16.23 1.29
N GLY A 15 -9.29 -15.00 1.79
CA GLY A 15 -9.87 -14.61 3.07
C GLY A 15 -11.00 -13.59 2.91
N TYR A 16 -11.36 -12.95 4.00
CA TYR A 16 -12.34 -11.86 4.02
C TYR A 16 -11.82 -10.65 4.79
N THR A 17 -12.26 -9.47 4.37
CA THR A 17 -11.66 -8.21 4.81
C THR A 17 -12.14 -7.81 6.21
N THR A 18 -11.48 -6.81 6.80
CA THR A 18 -11.97 -6.20 8.06
C THR A 18 -13.39 -5.63 7.88
N GLY A 19 -13.69 -5.07 6.70
CA GLY A 19 -15.03 -4.63 6.33
C GLY A 19 -16.10 -5.72 6.33
N SER A 20 -15.81 -6.89 5.77
CA SER A 20 -16.74 -8.02 5.80
C SER A 20 -16.97 -8.54 7.21
N CYS A 21 -15.93 -8.58 8.06
CA CYS A 21 -16.09 -8.97 9.47
C CYS A 21 -16.97 -7.97 10.23
N ALA A 22 -16.71 -6.67 10.06
CA ALA A 22 -17.50 -5.61 10.70
C ALA A 22 -18.96 -5.65 10.25
N THR A 23 -19.20 -5.87 8.96
CA THR A 23 -20.55 -6.02 8.37
C THR A 23 -21.29 -7.21 8.98
N ALA A 24 -20.64 -8.37 9.05
CA ALA A 24 -21.22 -9.57 9.63
C ALA A 24 -21.49 -9.41 11.14
N ALA A 25 -20.56 -8.82 11.89
CA ALA A 25 -20.74 -8.53 13.31
C ALA A 25 -21.92 -7.57 13.55
N ALA A 26 -22.04 -6.50 12.75
CA ALA A 26 -23.14 -5.54 12.85
C ALA A 26 -24.49 -6.16 12.49
N LYS A 27 -24.56 -6.92 11.39
CA LYS A 27 -25.77 -7.65 10.99
C LYS A 27 -26.19 -8.64 12.08
N ALA A 28 -25.23 -9.38 12.64
CA ALA A 28 -25.48 -10.34 13.70
C ALA A 28 -26.05 -9.68 14.96
N ALA A 29 -25.43 -8.59 15.41
CA ALA A 29 -25.89 -7.85 16.58
C ALA A 29 -27.28 -7.25 16.35
N ALA A 30 -27.54 -6.67 15.17
CA ALA A 30 -28.86 -6.16 14.81
C ALA A 30 -29.93 -7.27 14.77
N GLN A 31 -29.58 -8.45 14.28
CA GLN A 31 -30.52 -9.58 14.21
C GLN A 31 -30.82 -10.14 15.60
N MET A 32 -29.81 -10.31 16.44
CA MET A 32 -29.97 -10.71 17.84
C MET A 32 -30.77 -9.67 18.63
N LEU A 33 -30.56 -8.37 18.36
CA LEU A 33 -31.32 -7.28 18.98
C LEU A 33 -32.80 -7.33 18.60
N LEU A 34 -33.11 -7.60 17.32
CA LEU A 34 -34.47 -7.70 16.81
C LEU A 34 -35.20 -8.96 17.31
N GLU A 35 -34.54 -10.11 17.24
CA GLU A 35 -35.17 -11.40 17.53
C GLU A 35 -35.11 -11.79 19.01
N GLY A 36 -34.24 -11.16 19.79
CA GLY A 36 -34.09 -11.42 21.21
C GLY A 36 -33.51 -12.80 21.54
N ARG A 37 -32.81 -13.44 20.59
CA ARG A 37 -32.17 -14.75 20.75
C ARG A 37 -30.77 -14.76 20.18
N ASP A 38 -29.92 -15.66 20.66
CA ASP A 38 -28.57 -15.84 20.16
C ASP A 38 -28.54 -16.43 18.75
N ILE A 39 -27.58 -15.98 17.95
CA ILE A 39 -27.27 -16.56 16.64
C ILE A 39 -25.83 -17.09 16.64
N GLU A 40 -25.60 -18.19 15.91
CA GLU A 40 -24.28 -18.82 15.82
C GLU A 40 -23.54 -18.46 14.53
N THR A 41 -24.30 -18.20 13.47
CA THR A 41 -23.76 -17.86 12.16
C THR A 41 -24.59 -16.76 11.52
N ILE A 42 -23.95 -15.99 10.65
CA ILE A 42 -24.61 -14.93 9.90
C ILE A 42 -24.11 -14.93 8.46
N SER A 43 -25.00 -14.65 7.51
CA SER A 43 -24.64 -14.53 6.10
C SER A 43 -24.70 -13.09 5.62
N ILE A 44 -23.69 -12.66 4.87
CA ILE A 44 -23.61 -11.34 4.24
C ILE A 44 -23.25 -11.48 2.76
N SER A 45 -23.67 -10.52 1.93
CA SER A 45 -23.23 -10.43 0.54
C SER A 45 -22.05 -9.47 0.41
N THR A 46 -21.06 -9.82 -0.41
CA THR A 46 -19.89 -8.97 -0.68
C THR A 46 -19.97 -8.29 -2.05
N PRO A 47 -19.28 -7.14 -2.25
CA PRO A 47 -19.17 -6.50 -3.57
C PRO A 47 -18.55 -7.39 -4.65
N LYS A 48 -17.74 -8.39 -4.29
CA LYS A 48 -17.23 -9.42 -5.23
C LYS A 48 -18.33 -10.37 -5.74
N GLY A 49 -19.57 -10.25 -5.23
CA GLY A 49 -20.68 -11.13 -5.54
C GLY A 49 -20.59 -12.49 -4.86
N TRP A 50 -19.77 -12.61 -3.81
CA TRP A 50 -19.64 -13.86 -3.04
C TRP A 50 -20.36 -13.70 -1.70
N ASP A 51 -21.24 -14.62 -1.38
CA ASP A 51 -21.85 -14.68 -0.06
C ASP A 51 -20.89 -15.34 0.94
N LEU A 52 -20.82 -14.76 2.13
CA LEU A 52 -20.01 -15.25 3.24
C LEU A 52 -20.93 -15.64 4.39
N THR A 53 -20.83 -16.89 4.85
CA THR A 53 -21.44 -17.34 6.10
C THR A 53 -20.35 -17.42 7.16
N LEU A 54 -20.43 -16.56 8.17
CA LEU A 54 -19.39 -16.37 9.18
C LEU A 54 -19.91 -16.77 10.56
N THR A 55 -19.04 -17.40 11.36
CA THR A 55 -19.34 -17.72 12.76
C THR A 55 -19.34 -16.45 13.60
N VAL A 56 -20.39 -16.30 14.44
CA VAL A 56 -20.54 -15.20 15.37
C VAL A 56 -19.94 -15.58 16.72
N LEU A 57 -19.04 -14.74 17.20
CA LEU A 57 -18.32 -14.84 18.47
C LEU A 57 -18.70 -13.67 19.38
N GLU A 58 -18.16 -13.63 20.60
CA GLU A 58 -18.32 -12.51 21.55
C GLU A 58 -19.77 -12.01 21.71
N ARG A 59 -20.71 -12.95 21.71
CA ARG A 59 -22.16 -12.71 21.79
C ARG A 59 -22.50 -12.26 23.20
N LYS A 60 -22.91 -11.00 23.34
CA LYS A 60 -23.36 -10.45 24.61
C LYS A 60 -24.62 -9.63 24.36
N ARG A 61 -25.58 -9.78 25.25
CA ARG A 61 -26.82 -9.00 25.24
C ARG A 61 -27.07 -8.47 26.65
N ASP A 62 -27.27 -7.17 26.74
CA ASP A 62 -27.66 -6.47 27.97
C ASP A 62 -28.83 -5.53 27.64
N GLY A 63 -30.06 -6.00 27.90
CA GLY A 63 -31.27 -5.27 27.51
C GLY A 63 -31.36 -5.02 26.00
N GLU A 64 -31.32 -3.74 25.62
CA GLU A 64 -31.35 -3.24 24.23
C GLU A 64 -29.95 -2.97 23.66
N ASP A 65 -28.90 -3.42 24.35
CA ASP A 65 -27.51 -3.38 23.89
C ASP A 65 -27.03 -4.78 23.49
N VAL A 66 -26.65 -4.95 22.22
CA VAL A 66 -26.15 -6.23 21.71
C VAL A 66 -24.78 -6.06 21.10
N CYS A 67 -23.85 -6.92 21.52
CA CYS A 67 -22.52 -7.02 20.97
C CYS A 67 -22.31 -8.39 20.29
N CYS A 68 -21.71 -8.37 19.11
CA CYS A 68 -21.26 -9.55 18.38
C CYS A 68 -19.86 -9.31 17.83
N GLY A 69 -19.08 -10.38 17.71
CA GLY A 69 -17.73 -10.36 17.13
C GLY A 69 -17.59 -11.37 15.99
N VAL A 70 -16.73 -11.06 15.04
CA VAL A 70 -16.34 -12.00 13.97
C VAL A 70 -14.82 -12.05 13.92
N LYS A 71 -14.26 -13.26 13.95
CA LYS A 71 -12.82 -13.47 13.79
C LYS A 71 -12.45 -13.34 12.32
N LYS A 72 -11.53 -12.41 12.04
CA LYS A 72 -10.98 -12.21 10.70
C LYS A 72 -10.13 -13.40 10.28
N ASP A 73 -10.41 -13.92 9.10
CA ASP A 73 -9.59 -14.91 8.40
C ASP A 73 -9.09 -14.29 7.10
N GLY A 74 -7.79 -13.98 7.07
CA GLY A 74 -7.10 -13.42 5.91
C GLY A 74 -6.79 -14.44 4.81
N GLY A 75 -7.17 -15.71 4.97
CA GLY A 75 -6.74 -16.76 4.06
C GLY A 75 -5.25 -17.02 4.24
N ASP A 76 -4.55 -17.20 3.11
CA ASP A 76 -3.09 -17.36 3.10
C ASP A 76 -2.35 -16.02 2.84
N ASP A 77 -3.02 -14.87 2.99
CA ASP A 77 -2.39 -13.56 2.89
C ASP A 77 -1.57 -13.24 4.16
N PRO A 78 -0.33 -12.73 4.04
CA PRO A 78 0.46 -12.27 5.19
C PRO A 78 -0.08 -10.93 5.72
N ASP A 79 -1.26 -10.97 6.32
CA ASP A 79 -2.01 -9.81 6.82
C ASP A 79 -1.88 -9.69 8.35
N ALA A 80 -1.37 -8.56 8.83
CA ALA A 80 -1.21 -8.27 10.25
C ALA A 80 -2.53 -8.29 11.05
N THR A 81 -3.66 -8.13 10.37
CA THR A 81 -5.01 -8.13 10.97
C THR A 81 -5.66 -9.51 11.00
N ASN A 82 -4.99 -10.54 10.46
CA ASN A 82 -5.49 -11.91 10.51
C ASN A 82 -5.66 -12.40 11.96
N GLY A 83 -6.77 -13.08 12.24
CA GLY A 83 -7.10 -13.60 13.57
C GLY A 83 -7.66 -12.58 14.56
N LEU A 84 -7.72 -11.29 14.21
CA LEU A 84 -8.38 -10.28 15.04
C LEU A 84 -9.88 -10.53 15.14
N ILE A 85 -10.45 -10.28 16.32
CA ILE A 85 -11.90 -10.26 16.51
C ILE A 85 -12.37 -8.83 16.27
N ILE A 86 -13.23 -8.66 15.28
CA ILE A 86 -13.86 -7.38 14.95
C ILE A 86 -15.26 -7.43 15.50
N CYS A 87 -15.54 -6.53 16.44
CA CYS A 87 -16.81 -6.47 17.15
C CYS A 87 -17.69 -5.34 16.64
N SER A 88 -18.98 -5.51 16.81
CA SER A 88 -19.99 -4.48 16.61
C SER A 88 -20.92 -4.48 17.81
N ARG A 89 -21.18 -3.30 18.34
CA ARG A 89 -22.24 -3.03 19.30
C ARG A 89 -23.40 -2.34 18.60
N VAL A 90 -24.63 -2.79 18.84
CA VAL A 90 -25.84 -2.26 18.21
C VAL A 90 -26.89 -1.95 19.26
N GLN A 91 -27.44 -0.74 19.19
CA GLN A 91 -28.47 -0.24 20.10
C GLN A 91 -29.61 0.42 19.31
N TRP A 92 -30.84 0.33 19.81
CA TRP A 92 -31.98 1.00 19.18
C TRP A 92 -31.87 2.53 19.25
N ARG A 93 -32.42 3.18 18.23
CA ARG A 93 -32.65 4.63 18.19
C ARG A 93 -34.13 4.93 18.10
N GLU A 94 -34.50 6.13 18.52
CA GLU A 94 -35.87 6.64 18.39
C GLU A 94 -36.20 7.13 16.96
N ASP A 95 -35.20 7.40 16.14
CA ASP A 95 -35.35 7.76 14.72
C ASP A 95 -35.14 6.56 13.80
N ASN A 96 -35.33 6.74 12.49
CA ASN A 96 -35.14 5.68 11.49
C ASN A 96 -33.72 5.61 10.91
N LYS A 97 -32.73 6.24 11.56
CA LYS A 97 -31.37 6.37 11.01
C LYS A 97 -30.47 5.23 11.47
N ILE A 98 -29.57 4.81 10.58
CA ILE A 98 -28.44 3.96 10.95
C ILE A 98 -27.24 4.88 11.10
N ASN A 99 -26.69 4.97 12.29
CA ASN A 99 -25.48 5.73 12.56
C ASN A 99 -24.33 4.75 12.82
N ILE A 100 -23.22 4.93 12.13
CA ILE A 100 -22.08 4.02 12.19
C ILE A 100 -20.85 4.81 12.59
N ASP A 101 -20.18 4.38 13.66
CA ASP A 101 -18.90 4.93 14.10
C ASP A 101 -17.96 3.82 14.60
N GLY A 102 -16.71 4.18 14.88
CA GLY A 102 -15.70 3.27 15.42
C GLY A 102 -15.42 3.51 16.91
N GLY A 103 -15.41 2.48 17.74
CA GLY A 103 -14.94 2.53 19.12
C GLY A 103 -13.44 2.24 19.24
N ILE A 104 -13.06 1.62 20.36
CA ILE A 104 -11.67 1.25 20.67
C ILE A 104 -11.02 0.42 19.55
N GLY A 105 -9.78 0.75 19.21
CA GLY A 105 -8.97 0.03 18.21
C GLY A 105 -9.41 0.21 16.75
N VAL A 106 -10.43 1.02 16.47
CA VAL A 106 -10.69 1.56 15.13
C VAL A 106 -10.04 2.93 15.03
N GLY A 107 -9.13 3.08 14.07
CA GLY A 107 -8.32 4.27 13.94
C GLY A 107 -9.13 5.54 13.65
N ARG A 108 -8.56 6.71 13.94
CA ARG A 108 -9.10 8.03 13.59
C ARG A 108 -8.24 8.69 12.54
N VAL A 109 -8.88 9.25 11.52
CA VAL A 109 -8.21 9.96 10.43
C VAL A 109 -7.80 11.35 10.90
N THR A 110 -6.52 11.68 10.79
CA THR A 110 -5.96 12.98 11.19
C THR A 110 -5.43 13.80 10.01
N LYS A 111 -5.24 13.17 8.85
CA LYS A 111 -4.76 13.81 7.62
C LYS A 111 -5.82 13.75 6.53
N LYS A 112 -5.76 14.72 5.61
CA LYS A 112 -6.56 14.71 4.39
C LYS A 112 -5.95 13.76 3.35
N GLY A 113 -6.66 13.51 2.25
CA GLY A 113 -6.20 12.68 1.13
C GLY A 113 -6.62 11.21 1.21
N LEU A 114 -7.25 10.81 2.30
CA LEU A 114 -7.96 9.53 2.41
C LEU A 114 -9.41 9.68 1.94
N PRO A 115 -10.08 8.58 1.54
CA PRO A 115 -11.52 8.58 1.21
C PRO A 115 -12.44 8.83 2.41
N ILE A 116 -11.87 9.16 3.57
CA ILE A 116 -12.55 9.37 4.84
C ILE A 116 -12.13 10.75 5.37
N SER A 117 -13.10 11.52 5.84
CA SER A 117 -12.86 12.86 6.39
C SER A 117 -12.07 12.82 7.70
N VAL A 118 -11.27 13.88 7.93
CA VAL A 118 -10.55 14.10 9.19
C VAL A 118 -11.50 14.09 10.39
N GLY A 119 -11.07 13.45 11.49
CA GLY A 119 -11.82 13.28 12.73
C GLY A 119 -12.75 12.06 12.76
N LYS A 120 -13.05 11.45 11.60
CA LYS A 120 -13.91 10.26 11.52
C LYS A 120 -13.15 8.96 11.81
N ALA A 121 -13.88 7.94 12.23
CA ALA A 121 -13.38 6.58 12.30
C ALA A 121 -12.90 6.10 10.92
N ALA A 122 -11.81 5.34 10.90
CA ALA A 122 -11.17 4.81 9.70
C ALA A 122 -11.96 3.64 9.10
N ILE A 123 -13.24 3.88 8.79
CA ILE A 123 -14.16 2.97 8.11
C ILE A 123 -14.32 3.44 6.67
N ASN A 124 -13.80 2.67 5.72
CA ASN A 124 -13.84 3.06 4.31
C ASN A 124 -15.29 3.09 3.78
N PRO A 125 -15.56 3.84 2.69
CA PRO A 125 -16.91 3.98 2.14
C PRO A 125 -17.60 2.66 1.79
N VAL A 126 -16.88 1.71 1.19
CA VAL A 126 -17.46 0.41 0.81
C VAL A 126 -17.90 -0.40 2.05
N PRO A 127 -17.04 -0.62 3.07
CA PRO A 127 -17.49 -1.20 4.34
C PRO A 127 -18.65 -0.47 5.02
N LEU A 128 -18.66 0.87 4.99
CA LEU A 128 -19.75 1.67 5.56
C LEU A 128 -21.09 1.35 4.88
N GLN A 129 -21.10 1.33 3.55
CA GLN A 129 -22.27 0.97 2.74
C GLN A 129 -22.71 -0.49 2.96
N MET A 130 -21.74 -1.41 3.12
CA MET A 130 -22.03 -2.81 3.42
C MET A 130 -22.73 -2.96 4.77
N ILE A 131 -22.21 -2.33 5.83
CA ILE A 131 -22.81 -2.35 7.17
C ILE A 131 -24.22 -1.77 7.10
N GLU A 132 -24.39 -0.59 6.52
CA GLU A 132 -25.70 0.07 6.41
C GLU A 132 -26.72 -0.82 5.70
N LYS A 133 -26.36 -1.37 4.53
CA LYS A 133 -27.23 -2.25 3.73
C LYS A 133 -27.64 -3.49 4.51
N GLU A 134 -26.68 -4.21 5.07
CA GLU A 134 -26.92 -5.50 5.73
C GLU A 134 -27.68 -5.34 7.05
N VAL A 135 -27.42 -4.27 7.80
CA VAL A 135 -28.19 -3.92 9.00
C VAL A 135 -29.61 -3.51 8.63
N ARG A 136 -29.78 -2.66 7.60
CA ARG A 136 -31.10 -2.21 7.14
C ARG A 136 -32.01 -3.38 6.74
N GLN A 137 -31.46 -4.39 6.06
CA GLN A 137 -32.18 -5.62 5.70
C GLN A 137 -32.75 -6.36 6.91
N VAL A 138 -32.11 -6.24 8.07
CA VAL A 138 -32.56 -6.88 9.31
C VAL A 138 -33.62 -6.02 10.01
N ILE A 139 -33.32 -4.74 10.25
CA ILE A 139 -34.17 -3.90 11.12
C ILE A 139 -35.40 -3.31 10.41
N GLY A 140 -35.36 -3.24 9.07
CA GLY A 140 -36.36 -2.60 8.23
C GLY A 140 -36.20 -1.08 8.08
N GLU A 141 -36.98 -0.46 7.19
CA GLU A 141 -36.89 0.98 6.87
C GLU A 141 -37.42 1.91 7.97
N ASN A 142 -38.28 1.38 8.86
CA ASN A 142 -39.00 2.18 9.87
C ASN A 142 -38.36 2.10 11.27
N ARG A 143 -37.08 1.75 11.36
CA ARG A 143 -36.32 1.68 12.63
C ARG A 143 -34.93 2.24 12.44
N GLY A 144 -34.29 2.68 13.50
CA GLY A 144 -32.91 3.14 13.50
C GLY A 144 -32.09 2.46 14.58
N VAL A 145 -30.77 2.42 14.35
CA VAL A 145 -29.80 1.86 15.29
C VAL A 145 -28.49 2.63 15.28
N ASP A 146 -27.84 2.70 16.44
CA ASP A 146 -26.43 3.07 16.54
C ASP A 146 -25.58 1.80 16.39
N VAL A 147 -24.54 1.87 15.57
CA VAL A 147 -23.60 0.79 15.29
C VAL A 147 -22.18 1.26 15.62
N GLU A 148 -21.61 0.73 16.69
CA GLU A 148 -20.22 1.00 17.08
C GLU A 148 -19.34 -0.21 16.71
N ILE A 149 -18.42 -0.03 15.76
CA ILE A 149 -17.42 -1.05 15.40
C ILE A 149 -16.20 -0.89 16.29
N PHE A 150 -15.73 -1.94 16.95
CA PHE A 150 -14.55 -1.87 17.79
C PHE A 150 -13.70 -3.14 17.72
N ILE A 151 -12.40 -3.00 17.99
CA ILE A 151 -11.41 -4.05 17.84
C ILE A 151 -10.50 -4.01 19.07
N PRO A 152 -10.69 -4.90 20.05
CA PRO A 152 -9.96 -4.82 21.33
C PRO A 152 -8.43 -4.76 21.20
N LYS A 153 -7.85 -5.44 20.19
CA LYS A 153 -6.41 -5.43 19.90
C LYS A 153 -6.00 -4.51 18.75
N GLY A 154 -6.91 -3.64 18.29
CA GLY A 154 -6.72 -2.85 17.08
C GLY A 154 -5.58 -1.85 17.22
N GLU A 155 -5.45 -1.19 18.36
CA GLU A 155 -4.38 -0.21 18.60
C GLU A 155 -2.98 -0.85 18.59
N GLU A 156 -2.82 -2.01 19.26
CA GLU A 156 -1.57 -2.78 19.28
C GLU A 156 -1.14 -3.20 17.86
N ILE A 157 -2.08 -3.64 17.03
CA ILE A 157 -1.77 -4.08 15.66
C ILE A 157 -1.52 -2.89 14.73
N ALA A 158 -2.15 -1.74 14.95
CA ALA A 158 -2.06 -0.57 14.07
C ALA A 158 -0.61 -0.13 13.81
N VAL A 159 0.26 -0.21 14.81
CA VAL A 159 1.70 0.15 14.70
C VAL A 159 2.48 -0.72 13.70
N LYS A 160 1.96 -1.91 13.38
CA LYS A 160 2.53 -2.85 12.40
C LYS A 160 1.92 -2.70 11.00
N THR A 161 1.04 -1.72 10.80
CA THR A 161 0.33 -1.46 9.53
C THR A 161 0.83 -0.18 8.83
N PHE A 162 0.27 0.13 7.67
CA PHE A 162 0.51 1.39 6.96
C PHE A 162 -0.20 2.60 7.60
N ASN A 163 -1.15 2.37 8.52
CA ASN A 163 -2.00 3.41 9.10
C ASN A 163 -1.25 4.63 9.67
N PRO A 164 -0.13 4.47 10.43
CA PRO A 164 0.58 5.62 10.98
C PRO A 164 1.08 6.60 9.90
N ARG A 165 1.49 6.08 8.73
CA ARG A 165 1.98 6.91 7.61
C ARG A 165 0.85 7.73 6.98
N LEU A 166 -0.31 7.09 6.85
CA LEU A 166 -1.52 7.68 6.29
C LEU A 166 -2.21 8.67 7.25
N GLY A 167 -1.70 8.85 8.47
CA GLY A 167 -2.34 9.70 9.47
C GLY A 167 -3.59 9.05 10.07
N ILE A 168 -3.55 7.73 10.29
CA ILE A 168 -4.58 7.01 11.03
C ILE A 168 -3.98 6.58 12.37
N ILE A 169 -4.58 7.07 13.46
CA ILE A 169 -4.07 6.88 14.83
C ILE A 169 -5.08 6.14 15.73
N GLY A 170 -4.59 5.46 16.77
CA GLY A 170 -5.44 4.80 17.78
C GLY A 170 -6.11 3.49 17.33
N GLY A 171 -5.79 2.96 16.15
CA GLY A 171 -6.41 1.73 15.68
C GLY A 171 -6.16 1.38 14.20
N ILE A 172 -6.71 0.25 13.79
CA ILE A 172 -6.68 -0.20 12.38
C ILE A 172 -7.85 0.37 11.58
N SER A 173 -7.78 0.23 10.25
CA SER A 173 -8.85 0.64 9.35
C SER A 173 -9.79 -0.53 9.05
N ILE A 174 -11.09 -0.23 9.00
CA ILE A 174 -12.12 -1.12 8.47
C ILE A 174 -12.20 -0.88 6.96
N LEU A 175 -11.63 -1.79 6.19
CA LEU A 175 -11.38 -1.62 4.76
C LEU A 175 -11.74 -2.88 3.96
N GLY A 176 -11.76 -2.73 2.64
CA GLY A 176 -12.04 -3.80 1.69
C GLY A 176 -13.01 -3.34 0.61
N THR A 177 -12.53 -3.24 -0.62
CA THR A 177 -13.32 -2.82 -1.79
C THR A 177 -14.20 -3.96 -2.33
N SER A 178 -13.71 -5.19 -2.28
CA SER A 178 -14.43 -6.36 -2.77
C SER A 178 -15.13 -7.17 -1.67
N GLY A 179 -14.83 -6.87 -0.39
CA GLY A 179 -15.20 -7.70 0.77
C GLY A 179 -14.37 -8.99 0.93
N ILE A 180 -13.47 -9.29 -0.02
CA ILE A 180 -12.65 -10.51 -0.06
C ILE A 180 -11.17 -10.15 -0.04
N VAL A 181 -10.39 -10.87 0.76
CA VAL A 181 -8.93 -10.78 0.75
C VAL A 181 -8.40 -11.75 -0.28
N GLU A 182 -7.75 -11.23 -1.31
CA GLU A 182 -6.96 -12.03 -2.24
C GLU A 182 -5.51 -12.10 -1.76
N PRO A 183 -4.96 -13.31 -1.52
CA PRO A 183 -3.61 -13.45 -1.01
C PRO A 183 -2.59 -12.90 -2.00
N MET A 184 -1.63 -12.12 -1.50
CA MET A 184 -0.55 -11.50 -2.27
C MET A 184 -1.06 -10.71 -3.49
N SER A 185 -2.12 -9.92 -3.35
CA SER A 185 -2.62 -9.05 -4.43
C SER A 185 -1.67 -7.87 -4.67
N GLU A 186 -1.18 -7.74 -5.91
CA GLU A 186 -0.37 -6.59 -6.30
C GLU A 186 -1.22 -5.33 -6.40
N GLU A 187 -2.48 -5.46 -6.82
CA GLU A 187 -3.45 -4.36 -6.93
C GLU A 187 -3.71 -3.72 -5.57
N ALA A 188 -4.04 -4.52 -4.56
CA ALA A 188 -4.26 -4.03 -3.20
C ALA A 188 -3.01 -3.34 -2.62
N TRP A 189 -1.82 -3.87 -2.94
CA TRP A 189 -0.56 -3.26 -2.53
C TRP A 189 -0.32 -1.91 -3.24
N LYS A 190 -0.55 -1.83 -4.56
CA LYS A 190 -0.45 -0.60 -5.35
C LYS A 190 -1.39 0.48 -4.82
N GLU A 191 -2.64 0.14 -4.56
CA GLU A 191 -3.64 1.07 -4.00
C GLU A 191 -3.18 1.63 -2.65
N SER A 192 -2.63 0.80 -1.77
CA SER A 192 -2.09 1.23 -0.47
C SER A 192 -0.94 2.24 -0.63
N LEU A 193 -0.03 2.01 -1.58
CA LEU A 193 1.08 2.94 -1.86
C LEU A 193 0.60 4.26 -2.46
N ALA A 194 -0.40 4.23 -3.35
CA ALA A 194 -0.95 5.42 -3.99
C ALA A 194 -1.57 6.40 -2.98
N LEU A 195 -2.18 5.89 -1.90
CA LEU A 195 -2.73 6.72 -0.83
C LEU A 195 -1.68 7.63 -0.17
N GLU A 196 -0.42 7.19 -0.07
CA GLU A 196 0.66 8.04 0.46
C GLU A 196 0.85 9.31 -0.38
N ILE A 197 0.68 9.24 -1.71
CA ILE A 197 0.79 10.39 -2.62
C ILE A 197 -0.40 11.34 -2.42
N SER A 198 -1.61 10.79 -2.33
CA SER A 198 -2.83 11.57 -2.09
C SER A 198 -2.74 12.36 -0.77
N VAL A 199 -2.32 11.70 0.30
CA VAL A 199 -2.09 12.34 1.61
C VAL A 199 -1.02 13.42 1.50
N ALA A 200 0.12 13.13 0.86
CA ALA A 200 1.19 14.11 0.69
C ALA A 200 0.73 15.35 -0.08
N LYS A 201 -0.08 15.17 -1.13
CA LYS A 201 -0.60 16.29 -1.93
C LYS A 201 -1.53 17.19 -1.11
N GLU A 202 -2.43 16.61 -0.32
CA GLU A 202 -3.35 17.36 0.53
C GLU A 202 -2.66 18.07 1.70
N GLU A 203 -1.49 17.58 2.13
CA GLU A 203 -0.60 18.27 3.06
C GLU A 203 0.22 19.39 2.38
N GLY A 204 -0.06 19.69 1.10
CA GLY A 204 0.58 20.76 0.34
C GLY A 204 1.94 20.40 -0.24
N LEU A 205 2.33 19.11 -0.23
CA LEU A 205 3.61 18.70 -0.82
C LEU A 205 3.49 18.67 -2.34
N GLU A 206 4.32 19.46 -3.01
CA GLU A 206 4.44 19.49 -4.48
C GLU A 206 5.67 18.75 -5.00
N LYS A 207 6.59 18.40 -4.09
CA LYS A 207 7.85 17.72 -4.35
C LYS A 207 7.91 16.42 -3.54
N LEU A 208 8.27 15.31 -4.18
CA LEU A 208 8.35 13.98 -3.55
C LEU A 208 9.65 13.25 -3.89
N ILE A 209 10.02 12.30 -3.05
CA ILE A 209 11.16 11.40 -3.24
C ILE A 209 10.62 9.99 -3.31
N PHE A 210 10.86 9.31 -4.43
CA PHE A 210 10.45 7.94 -4.65
C PHE A 210 11.60 6.98 -4.40
N VAL A 211 11.37 6.03 -3.50
CA VAL A 211 12.34 4.99 -3.15
C VAL A 211 11.75 3.59 -3.37
N PRO A 212 12.39 2.71 -4.15
CA PRO A 212 11.90 1.34 -4.33
C PRO A 212 11.95 0.45 -3.08
N GLY A 213 12.58 0.89 -1.99
CA GLY A 213 12.75 0.09 -0.79
C GLY A 213 13.43 0.86 0.34
N ASN A 214 13.69 0.18 1.46
CA ASN A 214 14.25 0.80 2.66
C ASN A 214 15.67 1.34 2.43
N TYR A 215 16.52 0.66 1.66
CA TYR A 215 17.89 1.13 1.41
C TYR A 215 17.96 2.55 0.83
N GLY A 216 17.07 2.89 -0.11
CA GLY A 216 17.01 4.25 -0.66
C GLY A 216 16.54 5.27 0.38
N ARG A 217 15.60 4.87 1.25
CA ARG A 217 15.14 5.69 2.37
C ARG A 217 16.27 5.96 3.37
N ASP A 218 17.01 4.92 3.73
CA ASP A 218 18.09 4.99 4.72
C ASP A 218 19.25 5.82 4.19
N LEU A 219 19.60 5.69 2.90
CA LEU A 219 20.58 6.54 2.24
C LEU A 219 20.16 8.01 2.28
N ILE A 220 18.90 8.31 1.94
CA ILE A 220 18.39 9.69 1.97
C ILE A 220 18.47 10.28 3.38
N LYS A 221 18.06 9.51 4.38
CA LYS A 221 18.09 9.92 5.77
C LYS A 221 19.52 10.19 6.26
N ASN A 222 20.44 9.25 6.00
CA ASN A 222 21.80 9.32 6.54
C ASN A 222 22.68 10.35 5.81
N ASN A 223 22.52 10.50 4.50
CA ASN A 223 23.43 11.33 3.70
C ASN A 223 22.91 12.76 3.49
N TYR A 224 21.59 12.96 3.49
CA TYR A 224 20.98 14.24 3.14
C TYR A 224 20.06 14.81 4.23
N ASN A 225 19.73 14.04 5.27
CA ASN A 225 18.89 14.45 6.39
C ASN A 225 17.53 15.05 5.98
N PHE A 226 16.92 14.51 4.93
CA PHE A 226 15.61 14.95 4.47
C PHE A 226 14.50 14.50 5.41
N ASP A 227 13.46 15.34 5.50
CA ASP A 227 12.24 15.02 6.22
C ASP A 227 11.55 13.79 5.58
N GLU A 228 11.25 12.78 6.41
CA GLU A 228 10.63 11.53 5.95
C GLU A 228 9.27 11.76 5.28
N LYS A 229 8.61 12.90 5.51
CA LYS A 229 7.33 13.25 4.86
C LYS A 229 7.39 13.32 3.34
N TYR A 230 8.57 13.61 2.77
CA TYR A 230 8.75 13.68 1.32
C TYR A 230 8.96 12.29 0.70
N VAL A 231 9.29 11.27 1.50
CA VAL A 231 9.75 9.98 1.01
C VAL A 231 8.60 8.98 0.90
N ILE A 232 8.28 8.59 -0.32
CA ILE A 232 7.25 7.59 -0.63
C ILE A 232 7.90 6.33 -1.19
N LYS A 233 7.46 5.17 -0.69
CA LYS A 233 7.92 3.87 -1.18
C LYS A 233 7.19 3.50 -2.46
N THR A 234 7.93 3.08 -3.48
CA THR A 234 7.34 2.57 -4.74
C THR A 234 7.32 1.05 -4.85
N SER A 235 8.01 0.36 -3.93
CA SER A 235 8.21 -1.10 -3.99
C SER A 235 8.82 -1.53 -5.33
N ASN A 236 8.09 -2.30 -6.14
CA ASN A 236 8.50 -2.66 -7.50
C ASN A 236 7.70 -1.92 -8.59
N PHE A 237 6.78 -1.05 -8.21
CA PHE A 237 5.75 -0.49 -9.09
C PHE A 237 6.08 0.95 -9.51
N ILE A 238 7.30 1.21 -9.97
CA ILE A 238 7.75 2.57 -10.32
C ILE A 238 6.81 3.22 -11.32
N GLY A 239 6.44 2.50 -12.39
CA GLY A 239 5.56 3.04 -13.43
C GLY A 239 4.19 3.46 -12.89
N PHE A 240 3.55 2.57 -12.14
CA PHE A 240 2.26 2.88 -11.51
C PHE A 240 2.36 4.10 -10.59
N MET A 241 3.42 4.20 -9.79
CA MET A 241 3.60 5.32 -8.86
C MET A 241 3.87 6.64 -9.59
N LEU A 242 4.56 6.61 -10.74
CA LEU A 242 4.73 7.78 -11.61
C LEU A 242 3.37 8.24 -12.17
N ASP A 243 2.52 7.30 -12.61
CA ASP A 243 1.18 7.62 -13.11
C ASP A 243 0.31 8.23 -11.99
N GLN A 244 0.44 7.74 -10.75
CA GLN A 244 -0.25 8.31 -9.60
C GLN A 244 0.29 9.70 -9.24
N ALA A 245 1.61 9.93 -9.32
CA ALA A 245 2.19 11.25 -9.12
C ALA A 245 1.65 12.27 -10.14
N LEU A 246 1.52 11.85 -11.40
CA LEU A 246 0.94 12.65 -12.48
C LEU A 246 -0.54 12.95 -12.21
N HIS A 247 -1.32 11.93 -11.85
CA HIS A 247 -2.75 12.07 -11.52
C HIS A 247 -2.97 13.09 -10.39
N HIS A 248 -2.14 13.05 -9.35
CA HIS A 248 -2.19 13.98 -8.21
C HIS A 248 -1.47 15.32 -8.45
N LYS A 249 -0.97 15.57 -9.67
CA LYS A 249 -0.30 16.83 -10.05
C LYS A 249 0.87 17.18 -9.13
N ILE A 250 1.70 16.18 -8.85
CA ILE A 250 3.01 16.38 -8.22
C ILE A 250 3.91 17.07 -9.23
N LYS A 251 4.60 18.13 -8.82
CA LYS A 251 5.39 18.97 -9.75
C LYS A 251 6.82 18.47 -9.89
N LYS A 252 7.40 17.94 -8.80
CA LYS A 252 8.81 17.56 -8.73
C LYS A 252 9.00 16.20 -8.10
N LEU A 253 9.88 15.39 -8.69
CA LEU A 253 10.13 14.04 -8.22
C LEU A 253 11.62 13.69 -8.26
N LEU A 254 12.14 13.21 -7.14
CA LEU A 254 13.47 12.63 -7.08
C LEU A 254 13.37 11.10 -6.96
N LEU A 255 13.81 10.38 -7.99
CA LEU A 255 13.94 8.93 -7.98
C LEU A 255 15.26 8.53 -7.31
N VAL A 256 15.20 7.82 -6.20
CA VAL A 256 16.40 7.40 -5.45
C VAL A 256 16.35 5.91 -5.20
N GLY A 257 17.35 5.19 -5.71
CA GLY A 257 17.29 3.73 -5.63
C GLY A 257 18.59 3.04 -5.97
N HIS A 258 18.66 1.79 -5.52
CA HIS A 258 19.78 0.91 -5.83
C HIS A 258 19.87 0.69 -7.33
N ILE A 259 21.10 0.68 -7.87
CA ILE A 259 21.36 0.47 -9.30
C ILE A 259 20.68 -0.81 -9.82
N GLY A 260 20.67 -1.89 -9.03
CA GLY A 260 20.02 -3.15 -9.37
C GLY A 260 18.49 -3.09 -9.48
N LYS A 261 17.85 -1.99 -9.08
CA LYS A 261 16.43 -1.75 -9.36
C LYS A 261 16.25 -0.69 -10.45
N LEU A 262 16.87 0.49 -10.28
CA LEU A 262 16.60 1.63 -11.16
C LEU A 262 17.18 1.46 -12.56
N ILE A 263 18.24 0.67 -12.75
CA ILE A 263 18.77 0.41 -14.10
C ILE A 263 17.73 -0.17 -15.06
N LYS A 264 16.74 -0.89 -14.54
CA LYS A 264 15.63 -1.45 -15.34
C LYS A 264 14.83 -0.36 -16.03
N VAL A 265 14.66 0.79 -15.38
CA VAL A 265 13.96 1.94 -15.93
C VAL A 265 14.72 2.51 -17.13
N ALA A 266 16.05 2.46 -17.15
CA ALA A 266 16.86 2.86 -18.31
C ALA A 266 16.50 2.06 -19.57
N GLY A 267 16.10 0.80 -19.40
CA GLY A 267 15.60 -0.08 -20.46
C GLY A 267 14.09 -0.02 -20.70
N GLY A 268 13.37 0.95 -20.10
CA GLY A 268 11.91 1.06 -20.20
C GLY A 268 11.13 0.06 -19.33
N ILE A 269 11.80 -0.66 -18.43
CA ILE A 269 11.18 -1.65 -17.54
C ILE A 269 10.81 -0.97 -16.22
N PHE A 270 9.55 -0.54 -16.13
CA PHE A 270 9.02 0.18 -14.95
C PHE A 270 8.55 -0.72 -13.80
N HIS A 271 8.64 -2.04 -13.97
CA HIS A 271 8.39 -3.01 -12.92
C HIS A 271 9.70 -3.64 -12.45
N THR A 272 10.17 -3.30 -11.25
CA THR A 272 11.56 -3.64 -10.87
C THR A 272 11.75 -5.05 -10.34
N HIS A 273 10.70 -5.86 -10.24
CA HIS A 273 10.82 -7.25 -9.77
C HIS A 273 11.53 -8.14 -10.81
N SER A 274 12.65 -8.78 -10.44
CA SER A 274 13.47 -9.61 -11.35
C SER A 274 12.71 -10.77 -12.01
N LYS A 275 11.80 -11.43 -11.28
CA LYS A 275 10.94 -12.47 -11.87
C LYS A 275 10.03 -12.00 -13.01
N ILE A 276 9.66 -10.72 -13.07
CA ILE A 276 8.79 -10.18 -14.12
C ILE A 276 9.63 -9.76 -15.32
N ALA A 277 10.71 -9.03 -15.04
CA ALA A 277 11.69 -8.65 -16.04
C ALA A 277 13.04 -8.49 -15.35
N ASP A 278 14.03 -9.22 -15.84
CA ASP A 278 15.43 -8.96 -15.58
C ASP A 278 16.12 -8.58 -16.88
N GLY A 279 16.95 -7.56 -16.81
CA GLY A 279 17.65 -6.96 -17.96
C GLY A 279 18.85 -6.12 -17.53
N ARG A 280 19.27 -6.27 -16.26
CA ARG A 280 20.25 -5.36 -15.64
C ARG A 280 21.60 -5.47 -16.31
N ARG A 281 22.05 -6.70 -16.56
CA ARG A 281 23.37 -6.97 -17.14
C ARG A 281 23.41 -6.62 -18.62
N GLU A 282 22.33 -6.91 -19.33
CA GLU A 282 22.14 -6.60 -20.74
C GLU A 282 22.14 -5.08 -20.97
N ILE A 283 21.47 -4.33 -20.10
CA ILE A 283 21.51 -2.86 -20.12
C ILE A 283 22.92 -2.35 -19.81
N LEU A 284 23.59 -2.85 -18.75
CA LEU A 284 24.97 -2.47 -18.45
C LEU A 284 25.91 -2.74 -19.64
N ALA A 285 25.83 -3.93 -20.21
CA ALA A 285 26.63 -4.35 -21.36
C ALA A 285 26.42 -3.44 -22.57
N ALA A 286 25.17 -3.07 -22.87
CA ALA A 286 24.86 -2.17 -23.98
C ALA A 286 25.51 -0.79 -23.79
N TYR A 287 25.38 -0.19 -22.61
CA TYR A 287 25.98 1.12 -22.32
C TYR A 287 27.51 1.06 -22.20
N LEU A 288 28.09 -0.05 -21.73
CA LEU A 288 29.53 -0.27 -21.78
C LEU A 288 30.07 -0.34 -23.21
N GLY A 289 29.32 -0.97 -24.11
CA GLY A 289 29.64 -0.98 -25.54
C GLY A 289 29.70 0.43 -26.14
N VAL A 290 28.77 1.32 -25.74
CA VAL A 290 28.79 2.74 -26.14
C VAL A 290 30.05 3.45 -25.66
N LEU A 291 30.55 3.10 -24.47
CA LEU A 291 31.81 3.62 -23.92
C LEU A 291 33.06 2.93 -24.46
N GLY A 292 32.93 2.11 -25.51
CA GLY A 292 34.05 1.41 -26.15
C GLY A 292 34.67 0.31 -25.29
N ALA A 293 33.89 -0.31 -24.39
CA ALA A 293 34.35 -1.51 -23.69
C ALA A 293 34.63 -2.64 -24.70
N SER A 294 35.72 -3.35 -24.47
CA SER A 294 36.10 -4.52 -25.28
C SER A 294 35.09 -5.65 -25.14
N PRO A 295 35.02 -6.59 -26.10
CA PRO A 295 34.17 -7.77 -25.99
C PRO A 295 34.42 -8.58 -24.70
N LEU A 296 35.66 -8.60 -24.20
CA LEU A 296 36.02 -9.29 -22.97
C LEU A 296 35.42 -8.60 -21.73
N GLU A 297 35.47 -7.27 -21.66
CA GLU A 297 34.89 -6.50 -20.56
C GLU A 297 33.36 -6.63 -20.53
N ILE A 298 32.72 -6.53 -21.69
CA ILE A 298 31.27 -6.75 -21.84
C ILE A 298 30.89 -8.15 -21.37
N LYS A 299 31.65 -9.17 -21.79
CA LYS A 299 31.42 -10.56 -21.37
C LYS A 299 31.53 -10.71 -19.85
N ARG A 300 32.56 -10.14 -19.20
CA ARG A 300 32.70 -10.18 -17.74
C ARG A 300 31.47 -9.62 -17.01
N VAL A 301 30.91 -8.52 -17.50
CA VAL A 301 29.71 -7.92 -16.89
C VAL A 301 28.45 -8.76 -17.15
N LEU A 302 28.30 -9.36 -18.33
CA LEU A 302 27.18 -10.26 -18.61
C LEU A 302 27.24 -11.55 -17.76
N GLU A 303 28.45 -12.02 -17.47
CA GLU A 303 28.69 -13.22 -16.65
C GLU A 303 28.66 -12.94 -15.13
N SER A 304 28.61 -11.67 -14.71
CA SER A 304 28.49 -11.31 -13.30
C SER A 304 27.21 -11.89 -12.67
N ASN A 305 27.32 -12.32 -11.41
CA ASN A 305 26.22 -12.91 -10.66
C ASN A 305 25.33 -11.84 -10.03
N THR A 306 25.93 -10.71 -9.62
CA THR A 306 25.23 -9.65 -8.91
C THR A 306 25.50 -8.29 -9.54
N THR A 307 24.59 -7.34 -9.28
CA THR A 307 24.81 -5.96 -9.73
C THR A 307 25.96 -5.29 -8.98
N GLU A 308 26.26 -5.69 -7.74
CA GLU A 308 27.43 -5.17 -7.00
C GLU A 308 28.74 -5.63 -7.65
N GLU A 309 28.84 -6.92 -7.98
CA GLU A 309 29.98 -7.46 -8.73
C GLU A 309 30.17 -6.70 -10.05
N ALA A 310 29.09 -6.47 -10.80
CA ALA A 310 29.14 -5.69 -12.02
C ALA A 310 29.65 -4.25 -11.80
N VAL A 311 29.24 -3.59 -10.71
CA VAL A 311 29.74 -2.23 -10.37
C VAL A 311 31.24 -2.26 -10.07
N THR A 312 31.71 -3.22 -9.29
CA THR A 312 33.14 -3.38 -8.99
C THR A 312 33.96 -3.61 -10.26
N LEU A 313 33.48 -4.49 -11.16
CA LEU A 313 34.12 -4.71 -12.46
C LEU A 313 34.21 -3.44 -13.30
N ILE A 314 33.16 -2.62 -13.32
CA ILE A 314 33.12 -1.35 -14.06
C ILE A 314 34.16 -0.35 -13.53
N GLN A 315 34.35 -0.29 -12.20
CA GLN A 315 35.37 0.56 -11.59
C GLN A 315 36.79 0.06 -11.90
N GLU A 316 37.04 -1.26 -11.87
CA GLU A 316 38.33 -1.84 -12.28
C GLU A 316 38.69 -1.47 -13.73
N MET A 317 37.68 -1.46 -14.60
CA MET A 317 37.80 -1.08 -16.02
C MET A 317 37.96 0.44 -16.23
N LYS A 318 37.78 1.26 -15.18
CA LYS A 318 37.76 2.73 -15.22
C LYS A 318 36.70 3.27 -16.19
N LYS A 319 35.49 2.69 -16.13
CA LYS A 319 34.34 3.02 -16.97
C LYS A 319 33.17 3.61 -16.18
N GLU A 320 33.44 4.27 -15.06
CA GLU A 320 32.43 4.80 -14.13
C GLU A 320 31.53 5.86 -14.76
N GLU A 321 31.94 6.48 -15.87
CA GLU A 321 31.11 7.38 -16.69
C GLU A 321 29.76 6.76 -17.08
N ILE A 322 29.68 5.42 -17.15
CA ILE A 322 28.42 4.72 -17.40
C ILE A 322 27.33 5.08 -16.40
N PHE A 323 27.67 5.30 -15.13
CA PHE A 323 26.67 5.59 -14.10
C PHE A 323 25.97 6.93 -14.38
N SER A 324 26.71 7.91 -14.91
CA SER A 324 26.16 9.19 -15.37
C SER A 324 25.21 8.99 -16.55
N LEU A 325 25.60 8.18 -17.55
CA LEU A 325 24.72 7.87 -18.69
C LEU A 325 23.43 7.16 -18.24
N LEU A 326 23.54 6.25 -17.27
CA LEU A 326 22.39 5.52 -16.75
C LEU A 326 21.41 6.42 -16.00
N VAL A 327 21.86 7.33 -15.13
CA VAL A 327 20.94 8.24 -14.43
C VAL A 327 20.23 9.19 -15.37
N GLU A 328 20.93 9.68 -16.41
CA GLU A 328 20.29 10.49 -17.44
C GLU A 328 19.24 9.67 -18.19
N LYS A 329 19.55 8.41 -18.58
CA LYS A 329 18.57 7.57 -19.27
C LYS A 329 17.36 7.21 -18.42
N ILE A 330 17.57 6.90 -17.14
CA ILE A 330 16.47 6.61 -16.20
C ILE A 330 15.56 7.83 -16.09
N THR A 331 16.16 9.02 -15.99
CA THR A 331 15.44 10.29 -15.90
C THR A 331 14.64 10.54 -17.19
N GLU A 332 15.27 10.40 -18.36
CA GLU A 332 14.61 10.50 -19.68
C GLU A 332 13.40 9.55 -19.77
N LYS A 333 13.56 8.28 -19.41
CA LYS A 333 12.47 7.30 -19.46
C LYS A 333 11.33 7.67 -18.50
N ALA A 334 11.65 8.13 -17.30
CA ALA A 334 10.64 8.58 -16.35
C ALA A 334 9.87 9.80 -16.88
N LEU A 335 10.57 10.77 -17.48
CA LEU A 335 9.99 11.96 -18.10
C LEU A 335 9.07 11.59 -19.28
N GLU A 336 9.51 10.70 -20.17
CA GLU A 336 8.69 10.17 -21.28
C GLU A 336 7.37 9.58 -20.75
N ARG A 337 7.43 8.80 -19.66
CA ARG A 337 6.23 8.19 -19.07
C ARG A 337 5.27 9.23 -18.50
N THR A 338 5.79 10.30 -17.92
CA THR A 338 4.98 11.36 -17.32
C THR A 338 4.66 12.49 -18.30
N PHE A 339 4.93 12.30 -19.61
CA PHE A 339 4.73 13.31 -20.65
C PHE A 339 5.43 14.64 -20.34
N GLU A 340 6.58 14.59 -19.65
CA GLU A 340 7.34 15.78 -19.21
C GLU A 340 6.58 16.74 -18.28
N GLU A 341 5.40 16.35 -17.77
CA GLU A 341 4.56 17.17 -16.87
C GLU A 341 5.10 17.23 -15.41
N ILE A 342 6.13 16.45 -15.11
CA ILE A 342 6.80 16.40 -13.81
C ILE A 342 8.29 16.66 -14.01
N GLU A 343 8.88 17.54 -13.21
CA GLU A 343 10.33 17.72 -13.13
C GLU A 343 10.95 16.53 -12.38
N ILE A 344 11.71 15.69 -13.08
CA ILE A 344 12.25 14.44 -12.52
C ILE A 344 13.77 14.47 -12.47
N GLY A 345 14.34 14.06 -11.34
CA GLY A 345 15.77 13.76 -11.21
C GLY A 345 15.99 12.35 -10.65
N THR A 346 17.17 11.80 -10.88
CA THR A 346 17.53 10.43 -10.49
C THR A 346 18.86 10.38 -9.75
N ILE A 347 18.91 9.57 -8.70
CA ILE A 347 20.10 9.16 -7.96
C ILE A 347 20.15 7.64 -7.93
N ILE A 348 21.27 7.07 -8.39
CA ILE A 348 21.56 5.65 -8.21
C ILE A 348 22.70 5.43 -7.24
N PHE A 349 22.57 4.37 -6.44
CA PHE A 349 23.59 3.97 -5.48
C PHE A 349 23.83 2.46 -5.53
N SER A 350 24.98 2.05 -5.00
CA SER A 350 25.33 0.67 -4.68
C SER A 350 25.46 0.53 -3.16
N MET A 351 25.28 -0.68 -2.65
CA MET A 351 25.43 -0.92 -1.21
C MET A 351 26.89 -0.86 -0.78
N GLU A 352 27.81 -1.31 -1.63
CA GLU A 352 29.25 -1.36 -1.34
C GLU A 352 29.95 -0.01 -1.62
N HIS A 353 29.49 0.73 -2.63
CA HIS A 353 30.18 1.90 -3.17
C HIS A 353 29.46 3.23 -2.88
N GLY A 354 28.30 3.19 -2.22
CA GLY A 354 27.51 4.38 -1.94
C GLY A 354 26.89 5.01 -3.19
N VAL A 355 26.78 6.33 -3.22
CA VAL A 355 26.19 7.06 -4.37
C VAL A 355 27.11 6.94 -5.58
N LEU A 356 26.59 6.34 -6.66
CA LEU A 356 27.34 6.14 -7.90
C LEU A 356 27.20 7.33 -8.84
N ALA A 357 25.98 7.85 -8.99
CA ALA A 357 25.71 9.01 -9.84
C ALA A 357 24.40 9.71 -9.47
N THR A 358 24.35 11.01 -9.80
CA THR A 358 23.18 11.86 -9.72
C THR A 358 23.09 12.68 -11.00
N CYS A 359 21.96 12.62 -11.69
CA CYS A 359 21.75 13.42 -12.91
C CYS A 359 21.73 14.93 -12.58
N GLN A 360 21.88 15.78 -13.60
CA GLN A 360 21.92 17.23 -13.39
C GLN A 360 20.67 17.76 -12.66
N GLU A 361 19.48 17.29 -13.05
CA GLU A 361 18.22 17.69 -12.41
C GLU A 361 18.12 17.17 -10.98
N GLY A 362 18.61 15.96 -10.72
CA GLY A 362 18.70 15.38 -9.39
C GLY A 362 19.53 16.24 -8.43
N LYS A 363 20.62 16.86 -8.90
CA LYS A 363 21.43 17.79 -8.08
C LYS A 363 20.64 19.05 -7.70
N LYS A 364 19.84 19.61 -8.62
CA LYS A 364 19.00 20.77 -8.34
C LYS A 364 17.91 20.42 -7.33
N LEU A 365 17.18 19.33 -7.58
CA LEU A 365 16.13 18.84 -6.70
C LEU A 365 16.64 18.53 -5.30
N LEU A 366 17.84 17.92 -5.16
CA LEU A 366 18.46 17.69 -3.86
C LEU A 366 18.58 18.98 -3.03
N GLU A 367 19.02 20.08 -3.63
CA GLU A 367 19.12 21.37 -2.93
C GLU A 367 17.75 21.94 -2.56
N GLU A 368 16.73 21.70 -3.39
CA GLU A 368 15.37 22.08 -3.05
C GLU A 368 14.83 21.28 -1.86
N PHE A 369 15.12 19.98 -1.74
CA PHE A 369 14.67 19.17 -0.60
C PHE A 369 15.40 19.49 0.72
N LYS A 370 16.56 20.15 0.68
CA LYS A 370 17.27 20.66 1.87
C LYS A 370 16.61 21.91 2.47
N ARG A 371 15.81 22.63 1.68
CA ARG A 371 15.06 23.82 2.07
C ARG A 371 13.62 23.46 2.44
#